data_AF-A0A543KFE6-F1
#
_entry.id   AF-A0A543KFE6-F1
#
_cell.length_a   1.000
_cell.length_b   1.000
_cell.length_c   1.000
_cell.angle_alpha   90.00
_cell.angle_beta   90.00
_cell.angle_gamma   90.00
#
_symmetry.space_group_name_H-M   'P 1'
#
loop_
_entity.id
_entity.type
_entity.pdbx_description
1 polymer ?
#
loop_
_entity_poly.entity_id
_entity_poly.type
_entity_poly.pdbx_seq_one_letter_code
_entity_poly.pdbx_strand_id
1 'polypeptide(L)'
;MELNGEKVPSIVDIDAPIDFELIQREVAAHGPLRLSQRYNPYHVIIEPTRCACADEGCTAELVIVTRINGLFKIRWLLSREDFESFDSLSELKSHFVLGEMYDSRNERLIIEREVLRNLGSTYSEAKVIECACSSCVEKVGEENFANMVLLSNLAKLLRLRDELLSEAEQWDAEETCSDVSVEPQESDGEELGTLQDWVFDAIELGYSIGRNFSEYAFKNEIEPLALLGVKAEAIKKKREVAAGEKSREQRDSRRSELLNKMEALVSRSPDIVRFGPEQLAKVALEDCINDNPGLWRQGKGQVNEYLGEIRRGDEGVLPEMQKRYQAIFGSEPPKGFR
;
A
#
# COMPACT_ATOMS: atom_id res chain seq x y z
N MET A 1 -11.48 9.49 -28.47
CA MET A 1 -11.44 8.16 -27.84
C MET A 1 -9.99 7.68 -27.82
N GLU A 2 -9.55 6.90 -26.82
CA GLU A 2 -8.20 6.33 -26.79
C GLU A 2 -8.30 4.80 -26.80
N LEU A 3 -7.80 4.16 -27.86
CA LEU A 3 -7.70 2.71 -28.01
C LEU A 3 -6.20 2.37 -27.98
N ASN A 4 -5.74 1.56 -27.02
CA ASN A 4 -4.32 1.18 -26.87
C ASN A 4 -3.34 2.38 -26.79
N GLY A 5 -3.79 3.54 -26.28
CA GLY A 5 -2.97 4.76 -26.20
C GLY A 5 -2.94 5.61 -27.47
N GLU A 6 -3.61 5.19 -28.55
CA GLU A 6 -3.77 5.98 -29.77
C GLU A 6 -5.13 6.71 -29.77
N LYS A 7 -5.10 8.01 -30.09
CA LYS A 7 -6.31 8.85 -30.18
C LYS A 7 -7.05 8.53 -31.46
N VAL A 8 -8.17 7.81 -31.36
CA VAL A 8 -9.10 7.60 -32.45
C VAL A 8 -10.14 8.74 -32.41
N PRO A 9 -10.41 9.42 -33.55
CA PRO A 9 -11.48 10.39 -33.63
C PRO A 9 -12.81 9.68 -33.33
N SER A 10 -13.51 10.15 -32.30
CA SER A 10 -14.85 9.69 -31.95
C SER A 10 -15.85 10.38 -32.88
N ILE A 11 -16.84 9.65 -33.38
CA ILE A 11 -17.97 10.24 -34.12
C ILE A 11 -18.95 10.91 -33.15
N VAL A 12 -18.94 10.52 -31.87
CA VAL A 12 -19.75 11.12 -30.82
C VAL A 12 -19.34 12.58 -30.60
N ASP A 13 -20.28 13.48 -30.88
CA ASP A 13 -20.20 14.89 -30.47
C ASP A 13 -20.47 14.98 -28.98
N ILE A 14 -19.50 15.48 -28.22
CA ILE A 14 -19.57 15.51 -26.75
C ILE A 14 -20.40 16.67 -26.21
N ASP A 15 -20.66 17.69 -27.05
CA ASP A 15 -21.41 18.89 -26.66
C ASP A 15 -22.88 18.84 -27.17
N ALA A 16 -23.23 17.81 -27.96
CA ALA A 16 -24.60 17.55 -28.39
C ALA A 16 -25.42 16.78 -27.32
N PRO A 17 -26.77 16.78 -27.43
CA PRO A 17 -27.65 15.95 -26.61
C PRO A 17 -27.22 14.49 -26.60
N ILE A 18 -27.29 13.85 -25.43
CA ILE A 18 -26.90 12.47 -25.24
C ILE A 18 -27.82 11.54 -26.05
N ASP A 19 -27.22 10.80 -26.99
CA ASP A 19 -27.87 9.70 -27.71
C ASP A 19 -27.32 8.37 -27.17
N PHE A 20 -28.10 7.71 -26.30
CA PHE A 20 -27.70 6.45 -25.67
C PHE A 20 -27.42 5.35 -26.69
N GLU A 21 -28.20 5.25 -27.78
CA GLU A 21 -28.05 4.21 -28.79
C GLU A 21 -26.75 4.37 -29.59
N LEU A 22 -26.41 5.63 -29.91
CA LEU A 22 -25.13 5.95 -30.54
C LEU A 22 -23.98 5.59 -29.61
N ILE A 23 -24.04 5.98 -28.33
CA ILE A 23 -22.99 5.68 -27.35
C ILE A 23 -22.84 4.17 -27.13
N GLN A 24 -23.95 3.43 -27.01
CA GLN A 24 -23.94 1.97 -26.87
C GLN A 24 -23.28 1.31 -28.08
N ARG A 25 -23.58 1.76 -29.30
CA ARG A 25 -22.97 1.25 -30.53
C ARG A 25 -21.47 1.55 -30.61
N GLU A 26 -21.07 2.77 -30.29
CA GLU A 26 -19.67 3.18 -30.30
C GLU A 26 -18.87 2.42 -29.23
N VAL A 27 -19.42 2.25 -28.03
CA VAL A 27 -18.78 1.47 -26.97
C VAL A 27 -18.67 -0.01 -27.33
N ALA A 28 -19.68 -0.59 -28.01
CA ALA A 28 -19.60 -1.96 -28.49
C ALA A 28 -18.54 -2.14 -29.59
N ALA A 29 -18.38 -1.16 -30.48
CA ALA A 29 -17.42 -1.21 -31.58
C ALA A 29 -15.97 -0.93 -31.11
N HIS A 30 -15.80 -0.08 -30.12
CA HIS A 30 -14.51 0.54 -29.81
C HIS A 30 -14.11 0.48 -28.33
N GLY A 31 -14.93 -0.11 -27.46
CA GLY A 31 -14.71 -0.17 -26.02
C GLY A 31 -15.18 1.08 -25.28
N PRO A 32 -15.02 1.11 -23.94
CA PRO A 32 -15.58 2.16 -23.09
C PRO A 32 -15.17 3.58 -23.52
N LEU A 33 -16.14 4.49 -23.51
CA LEU A 33 -15.90 5.86 -23.93
C LEU A 33 -15.15 6.61 -22.84
N ARG A 34 -13.91 7.03 -23.14
CA ARG A 34 -13.07 7.81 -22.22
C ARG A 34 -13.14 9.30 -22.55
N LEU A 35 -13.69 10.08 -21.62
CA LEU A 35 -13.70 11.53 -21.64
C LEU A 35 -12.51 12.05 -20.82
N SER A 36 -11.68 12.87 -21.45
CA SER A 36 -10.51 13.51 -20.82
C SER A 36 -10.52 15.01 -21.07
N GLN A 37 -9.93 15.77 -20.14
CA GLN A 37 -9.78 17.21 -20.27
C GLN A 37 -8.30 17.56 -20.15
N ARG A 38 -7.83 18.46 -21.02
CA ARG A 38 -6.48 19.01 -20.90
C ARG A 38 -6.36 19.66 -19.51
N TYR A 39 -5.30 19.30 -18.78
CA TYR A 39 -4.97 19.81 -17.45
C TYR A 39 -5.77 19.24 -16.26
N ASN A 40 -6.67 18.27 -16.49
CA ASN A 40 -7.33 17.56 -15.40
C ASN A 40 -6.81 16.10 -15.33
N PRO A 41 -6.30 15.63 -14.17
CA PRO A 41 -5.82 14.25 -14.04
C PRO A 41 -6.95 13.21 -14.02
N TYR A 42 -8.21 13.65 -13.87
CA TYR A 42 -9.37 12.77 -13.88
C TYR A 42 -9.83 12.42 -15.30
N HIS A 43 -10.19 11.17 -15.48
CA HIS A 43 -10.85 10.64 -16.66
C HIS A 43 -12.21 10.12 -16.27
N VAL A 44 -13.23 10.38 -17.09
CA VAL A 44 -14.55 9.77 -16.96
C VAL A 44 -14.67 8.69 -18.03
N ILE A 45 -14.98 7.47 -17.62
CA ILE A 45 -15.18 6.32 -18.50
C ILE A 45 -16.67 5.97 -18.45
N ILE A 46 -17.28 5.84 -19.61
CA ILE A 46 -18.71 5.55 -19.76
C ILE A 46 -18.84 4.19 -20.45
N GLU A 47 -19.61 3.30 -19.83
CA GLU A 47 -19.82 1.93 -20.28
C GLU A 47 -21.30 1.55 -20.13
N PRO A 48 -22.10 1.66 -21.21
CA PRO A 48 -23.45 1.13 -21.25
C PRO A 48 -23.45 -0.37 -20.99
N THR A 49 -24.37 -0.83 -20.16
CA THR A 49 -24.52 -2.23 -19.78
C THR A 49 -25.99 -2.58 -19.60
N ARG A 50 -26.29 -3.86 -19.42
CA ARG A 50 -27.62 -4.35 -19.08
C ARG A 50 -27.61 -4.83 -17.63
N CYS A 51 -28.74 -4.65 -16.95
CA CYS A 51 -28.90 -5.18 -15.60
C CYS A 51 -28.69 -6.70 -15.59
N ALA A 52 -27.87 -7.16 -14.66
CA ALA A 52 -27.55 -8.58 -14.50
C ALA A 52 -28.30 -9.22 -13.31
N CYS A 53 -29.41 -8.63 -12.87
CA CYS A 53 -30.17 -9.21 -11.76
C CYS A 53 -30.76 -10.58 -12.15
N ALA A 54 -31.01 -11.41 -11.14
CA ALA A 54 -31.38 -12.82 -11.31
C ALA A 54 -32.80 -13.04 -11.86
N ASP A 55 -33.59 -11.99 -12.02
CA ASP A 55 -34.94 -12.08 -12.57
C ASP A 55 -34.85 -12.21 -14.10
N GLU A 56 -35.32 -13.34 -14.63
CA GLU A 56 -35.23 -13.75 -16.05
C GLU A 56 -35.92 -12.79 -17.06
N GLY A 57 -36.43 -11.64 -16.63
CA GLY A 57 -37.07 -10.63 -17.46
C GLY A 57 -36.51 -9.21 -17.33
N CYS A 58 -35.47 -8.97 -16.54
CA CYS A 58 -34.95 -7.61 -16.38
C CYS A 58 -34.16 -7.16 -17.61
N THR A 59 -34.73 -6.23 -18.37
CA THR A 59 -34.09 -5.60 -19.55
C THR A 59 -33.64 -4.17 -19.27
N ALA A 60 -33.47 -3.80 -18.00
CA ALA A 60 -33.08 -2.44 -17.65
C ALA A 60 -31.70 -2.12 -18.24
N GLU A 61 -31.65 -1.02 -19.00
CA GLU A 61 -30.42 -0.47 -19.55
C GLU A 61 -29.80 0.47 -18.52
N LEU A 62 -28.51 0.26 -18.27
CA LEU A 62 -27.76 0.95 -17.24
C LEU A 62 -26.50 1.54 -17.86
N VAL A 63 -25.95 2.57 -17.22
CA VAL A 63 -24.65 3.12 -17.59
C VAL A 63 -23.73 3.09 -16.40
N ILE A 64 -22.59 2.42 -16.58
CA ILE A 64 -21.49 2.49 -15.62
C ILE A 64 -20.67 3.73 -15.97
N VAL A 65 -20.67 4.71 -15.07
CA VAL A 65 -19.80 5.89 -15.16
C VAL A 65 -18.66 5.70 -14.18
N THR A 66 -17.41 5.83 -14.61
CA THR A 66 -16.24 5.62 -13.76
C THR A 66 -15.29 6.81 -13.84
N ARG A 67 -14.97 7.41 -12.69
CA ARG A 67 -13.93 8.45 -12.58
C ARG A 67 -12.60 7.81 -12.15
N ILE A 68 -11.52 8.11 -12.86
CA ILE A 68 -10.18 7.58 -12.57
C ILE A 68 -9.13 8.70 -12.61
N ASN A 69 -8.22 8.77 -11.63
CA ASN A 69 -7.04 9.67 -11.66
C ASN A 69 -5.68 8.96 -11.59
N GLY A 70 -5.64 7.67 -11.98
CA GLY A 70 -4.45 6.82 -11.97
C GLY A 70 -4.28 6.04 -10.66
N LEU A 71 -4.66 6.61 -9.52
CA LEU A 71 -4.61 5.94 -8.20
C LEU A 71 -6.00 5.52 -7.71
N PHE A 72 -6.98 6.39 -7.88
CA PHE A 72 -8.35 6.17 -7.38
C PHE A 72 -9.31 5.90 -8.53
N LYS A 73 -10.31 5.05 -8.25
CA LYS A 73 -11.38 4.69 -9.17
C LYS A 73 -12.71 4.74 -8.42
N ILE A 74 -13.60 5.61 -8.86
CA ILE A 74 -14.98 5.71 -8.36
C ILE A 74 -15.93 5.30 -9.47
N ARG A 75 -16.99 4.57 -9.13
CA ARG A 75 -17.96 4.04 -10.09
C ARG A 75 -19.38 4.36 -9.64
N TRP A 76 -20.16 4.92 -10.56
CA TRP A 76 -21.59 5.13 -10.45
C TRP A 76 -22.32 4.23 -11.42
N LEU A 77 -23.55 3.89 -11.06
CA LEU A 77 -24.47 3.14 -11.89
C LEU A 77 -25.70 4.01 -12.09
N LEU A 78 -25.92 4.43 -13.32
CA LEU A 78 -27.04 5.28 -13.71
C LEU A 78 -28.08 4.45 -14.46
N SER A 79 -29.35 4.76 -14.29
CA SER A 79 -30.37 4.31 -15.24
C SER A 79 -30.15 5.02 -16.59
N ARG A 80 -30.73 4.47 -17.67
CA ARG A 80 -30.77 5.15 -18.96
C ARG A 80 -31.40 6.55 -18.85
N GLU A 81 -32.49 6.68 -18.10
CA GLU A 81 -33.19 7.95 -17.89
C GLU A 81 -32.30 8.98 -17.19
N ASP A 82 -31.64 8.59 -16.09
CA ASP A 82 -30.71 9.49 -15.38
C ASP A 82 -29.53 9.89 -16.28
N PHE A 83 -29.05 8.97 -17.11
CA PHE A 83 -27.94 9.25 -18.03
C PHE A 83 -28.35 10.19 -19.16
N GLU A 84 -29.53 10.01 -19.75
CA GLU A 84 -30.08 10.87 -20.80
C GLU A 84 -30.61 12.21 -20.25
N SER A 85 -30.70 12.38 -18.91
CA SER A 85 -31.11 13.64 -18.27
C SER A 85 -30.08 14.76 -18.35
N PHE A 86 -28.82 14.45 -18.64
CA PHE A 86 -27.77 15.44 -18.86
C PHE A 86 -27.85 16.00 -20.30
N ASP A 87 -27.66 17.30 -20.46
CA ASP A 87 -27.74 17.99 -21.75
C ASP A 87 -26.65 17.54 -22.73
N SER A 88 -25.50 17.07 -22.22
CA SER A 88 -24.39 16.59 -23.05
C SER A 88 -23.40 15.72 -22.27
N LEU A 89 -22.53 15.00 -22.99
CA LEU A 89 -21.41 14.29 -22.37
C LEU A 89 -20.39 15.22 -21.72
N SER A 90 -20.29 16.46 -22.21
CA SER A 90 -19.43 17.50 -21.63
C SER A 90 -19.95 17.97 -20.28
N GLU A 91 -21.27 18.15 -20.15
CA GLU A 91 -21.93 18.44 -18.89
C GLU A 91 -21.81 17.26 -17.92
N LEU A 92 -22.16 16.04 -18.35
CA LEU A 92 -22.00 14.84 -17.54
C LEU A 92 -20.55 14.70 -17.03
N LYS A 93 -19.56 14.85 -17.92
CA LYS A 93 -18.15 14.84 -17.51
C LYS A 93 -17.87 15.91 -16.47
N SER A 94 -18.33 17.13 -16.67
CA SER A 94 -18.16 18.22 -15.72
C SER A 94 -18.85 17.90 -14.39
N HIS A 95 -20.02 17.28 -14.40
CA HIS A 95 -20.72 16.80 -13.22
C HIS A 95 -19.92 15.71 -12.49
N PHE A 96 -19.31 14.74 -13.15
CA PHE A 96 -18.54 13.71 -12.43
C PHE A 96 -17.11 14.15 -12.08
N VAL A 97 -16.54 15.11 -12.81
CA VAL A 97 -15.21 15.67 -12.55
C VAL A 97 -15.24 16.77 -11.49
N LEU A 98 -16.24 17.65 -11.54
CA LEU A 98 -16.43 18.80 -10.65
C LEU A 98 -17.50 18.53 -9.59
N GLY A 99 -18.61 17.91 -9.97
CA GLY A 99 -19.65 17.51 -9.03
C GLY A 99 -19.05 16.51 -8.06
N GLU A 100 -19.10 16.94 -6.80
CA GLU A 100 -18.59 16.21 -5.66
C GLU A 100 -17.14 15.71 -5.88
N MET A 101 -16.18 16.66 -5.91
CA MET A 101 -14.77 16.35 -5.57
C MET A 101 -14.66 15.55 -4.27
N TYR A 102 -15.63 15.69 -3.39
CA TYR A 102 -15.97 14.75 -2.33
C TYR A 102 -17.22 14.00 -2.75
N ASP A 103 -17.11 12.84 -3.39
CA ASP A 103 -18.22 11.89 -3.36
C ASP A 103 -18.29 11.38 -1.93
N SER A 104 -18.91 12.21 -1.10
CA SER A 104 -19.19 11.92 0.28
C SER A 104 -19.94 10.60 0.35
N ARG A 105 -20.68 10.17 -0.69
CA ARG A 105 -21.45 8.92 -0.67
C ARG A 105 -20.58 7.68 -0.73
N ASN A 106 -19.44 7.63 -1.42
CA ASN A 106 -18.61 6.41 -1.39
C ASN A 106 -17.81 6.29 -0.08
N GLU A 107 -17.20 7.37 0.39
CA GLU A 107 -16.54 7.39 1.71
C GLU A 107 -17.58 7.19 2.83
N ARG A 108 -18.74 7.83 2.73
CA ARG A 108 -19.89 7.60 3.61
C ARG A 108 -20.37 6.17 3.52
N LEU A 109 -20.58 5.57 2.36
CA LEU A 109 -21.02 4.17 2.24
C LEU A 109 -20.00 3.20 2.86
N ILE A 110 -18.70 3.49 2.73
CA ILE A 110 -17.64 2.76 3.43
C ILE A 110 -17.78 2.94 4.94
N ILE A 111 -17.90 4.18 5.42
CA ILE A 111 -18.07 4.48 6.85
C ILE A 111 -19.37 3.87 7.38
N GLU A 112 -20.49 3.98 6.67
CA GLU A 112 -21.80 3.44 7.00
C GLU A 112 -21.73 1.92 7.11
N ARG A 113 -21.05 1.27 6.17
CA ARG A 113 -20.81 -0.17 6.22
C ARG A 113 -19.94 -0.56 7.41
N GLU A 114 -18.87 0.19 7.69
CA GLU A 114 -17.99 -0.09 8.82
C GLU A 114 -18.64 0.24 10.17
N VAL A 115 -19.45 1.29 10.25
CA VAL A 115 -20.31 1.60 11.40
C VAL A 115 -21.30 0.47 11.63
N LEU A 116 -22.01 0.02 10.59
CA LEU A 116 -22.93 -1.11 10.69
C LEU A 116 -22.22 -2.40 11.12
N ARG A 117 -21.06 -2.68 10.56
CA ARG A 117 -20.28 -3.88 10.84
C ARG A 117 -19.72 -3.91 12.27
N ASN A 118 -19.18 -2.79 12.74
CA ASN A 118 -18.45 -2.73 14.02
C ASN A 118 -19.33 -2.26 15.19
N LEU A 119 -20.35 -1.45 14.94
CA LEU A 119 -21.28 -0.93 15.95
C LEU A 119 -22.66 -1.60 15.91
N GLY A 120 -22.95 -2.41 14.89
CA GLY A 120 -24.20 -3.17 14.77
C GLY A 120 -25.44 -2.30 14.50
N SER A 121 -25.25 -1.05 14.08
CA SER A 121 -26.32 -0.08 13.81
C SER A 121 -25.95 0.83 12.64
N THR A 122 -26.93 1.45 11.98
CA THR A 122 -26.66 2.50 10.99
C THR A 122 -26.03 3.71 11.69
N TYR A 123 -25.35 4.60 10.95
CA TYR A 123 -24.78 5.81 11.56
C TYR A 123 -25.84 6.76 12.14
N SER A 124 -27.06 6.75 11.59
CA SER A 124 -28.22 7.49 12.14
C SER A 124 -28.60 7.00 13.54
N GLU A 125 -28.48 5.70 13.81
CA GLU A 125 -28.85 5.06 15.08
C GLU A 125 -27.67 4.86 16.03
N ALA A 126 -26.44 4.95 15.52
CA ALA A 126 -25.23 4.67 16.25
C ALA A 126 -25.08 5.60 17.48
N LYS A 127 -24.91 5.00 18.65
CA LYS A 127 -24.65 5.75 19.89
C LYS A 127 -23.16 6.09 19.96
N VAL A 128 -22.87 7.31 20.43
CA VAL A 128 -21.50 7.70 20.75
C VAL A 128 -21.02 6.82 21.90
N ILE A 129 -19.84 6.22 21.75
CA ILE A 129 -19.25 5.42 22.82
C ILE A 129 -18.63 6.38 23.84
N GLU A 130 -19.35 6.60 24.94
CA GLU A 130 -18.92 7.53 26.00
C GLU A 130 -18.06 6.84 27.07
N CYS A 131 -18.01 5.51 27.09
CA CYS A 131 -17.33 4.74 28.13
C CYS A 131 -16.06 4.06 27.60
N ALA A 132 -14.90 4.48 28.12
CA ALA A 132 -13.58 3.90 27.85
C ALA A 132 -12.99 3.14 29.05
N CYS A 133 -13.84 2.51 29.87
CA CYS A 133 -13.35 1.77 31.03
C CYS A 133 -12.56 0.51 30.62
N SER A 134 -11.59 0.10 31.45
CA SER A 134 -10.74 -1.08 31.20
C SER A 134 -11.54 -2.35 30.88
N SER A 135 -12.69 -2.55 31.54
CA SER A 135 -13.54 -3.71 31.29
C SER A 135 -14.22 -3.72 29.91
N CYS A 136 -14.45 -2.56 29.30
CA CYS A 136 -14.93 -2.47 27.91
C CYS A 136 -13.79 -2.78 26.94
N VAL A 137 -12.62 -2.20 27.18
CA VAL A 137 -11.42 -2.41 26.34
C VAL A 137 -11.01 -3.88 26.34
N GLU A 138 -11.00 -4.54 27.51
CA GLU A 138 -10.66 -5.97 27.62
C GLU A 138 -11.62 -6.89 26.87
N LYS A 139 -12.92 -6.55 26.82
CA LYS A 139 -13.94 -7.39 26.17
C LYS A 139 -13.84 -7.41 24.65
N VAL A 140 -13.50 -6.28 24.03
CA VAL A 140 -13.43 -6.14 22.56
C VAL A 140 -12.00 -6.13 22.02
N GLY A 141 -11.00 -5.88 22.87
CA GLY A 141 -9.61 -5.66 22.49
C GLY A 141 -9.33 -4.18 22.20
N GLU A 142 -8.11 -3.74 22.50
CA GLU A 142 -7.69 -2.33 22.42
C GLU A 142 -7.83 -1.74 21.01
N GLU A 143 -7.38 -2.46 19.99
CA GLU A 143 -7.46 -2.01 18.59
C GLU A 143 -8.91 -1.85 18.11
N ASN A 144 -9.75 -2.86 18.38
CA ASN A 144 -11.17 -2.85 18.03
C ASN A 144 -11.91 -1.76 18.80
N PHE A 145 -11.62 -1.59 20.09
CA PHE A 145 -12.23 -0.55 20.90
C PHE A 145 -11.92 0.85 20.34
N ALA A 146 -10.66 1.13 20.01
CA ALA A 146 -10.27 2.39 19.39
C ALA A 146 -10.95 2.61 18.02
N ASN A 147 -11.10 1.56 17.21
CA ASN A 147 -11.83 1.64 15.94
C ASN A 147 -13.33 1.93 16.16
N MET A 148 -13.95 1.28 17.14
CA MET A 148 -15.35 1.52 17.50
C MET A 148 -15.57 2.96 17.98
N VAL A 149 -14.65 3.53 18.77
CA VAL A 149 -14.71 4.94 19.20
C VAL A 149 -14.64 5.88 18.01
N LEU A 150 -13.66 5.69 17.11
CA LEU A 150 -13.51 6.49 15.89
C LEU A 150 -14.77 6.40 15.00
N LEU A 151 -15.30 5.20 14.78
CA LEU A 151 -16.51 4.99 13.99
C LEU A 151 -17.75 5.63 14.65
N SER A 152 -17.85 5.61 15.98
CA SER A 152 -18.97 6.26 16.70
C SER A 152 -18.92 7.79 16.59
N ASN A 153 -17.70 8.37 16.58
CA ASN A 153 -17.51 9.80 16.35
C ASN A 153 -17.81 10.17 14.89
N LEU A 154 -17.35 9.37 13.92
CA LEU A 154 -17.70 9.55 12.51
C LEU A 154 -19.21 9.51 12.29
N ALA A 155 -19.90 8.55 12.92
CA ALA A 155 -21.34 8.46 12.84
C ALA A 155 -22.04 9.71 13.40
N LYS A 156 -21.57 10.24 14.53
CA LYS A 156 -22.06 11.51 15.09
C LYS A 156 -21.88 12.67 14.11
N LEU A 157 -20.69 12.83 13.53
CA LEU A 157 -20.40 13.94 12.62
C LEU A 157 -21.21 13.83 11.31
N LEU A 158 -21.43 12.62 10.80
CA LEU A 158 -22.27 12.40 9.62
C LEU A 158 -23.74 12.77 9.89
N ARG A 159 -24.27 12.49 11.09
CA ARG A 159 -25.61 12.95 11.47
C ARG A 159 -25.73 14.46 11.52
N LEU A 160 -24.79 15.13 12.19
CA LEU A 160 -24.76 16.59 12.27
C LEU A 160 -24.70 17.23 10.87
N ARG A 161 -24.02 16.58 9.92
CA ARG A 161 -23.95 17.05 8.54
C ARG A 161 -25.32 16.94 7.87
N ASP A 162 -25.97 15.80 8.00
CA ASP A 162 -27.29 15.59 7.41
C ASP A 162 -28.35 16.54 8.03
N GLU A 163 -28.24 16.86 9.32
CA GLU A 163 -29.04 17.88 10.00
C GLU A 163 -28.81 19.28 9.39
N LEU A 164 -27.55 19.71 9.27
CA LEU A 164 -27.21 21.01 8.65
C LEU A 164 -27.63 21.13 7.18
N LEU A 165 -27.55 20.04 6.42
CA LEU A 165 -28.03 20.02 5.02
C LEU A 165 -29.55 20.14 4.96
N SER A 166 -30.28 19.47 5.86
CA SER A 166 -31.73 19.59 5.95
C SER A 166 -32.18 21.00 6.35
N GLU A 167 -31.42 21.70 7.19
CA GLU A 167 -31.67 23.10 7.53
C GLU A 167 -31.45 24.03 6.33
N ALA A 168 -30.39 23.82 5.55
CA ALA A 168 -30.11 24.61 4.36
C ALA A 168 -31.18 24.44 3.27
N GLU A 169 -31.68 23.21 3.07
CA GLU A 169 -32.80 22.94 2.14
C GLU A 169 -34.07 23.71 2.53
N GLN A 170 -34.30 23.94 3.83
CA GLN A 170 -35.43 24.73 4.32
C GLN A 170 -35.25 26.22 4.02
N TRP A 171 -34.03 26.75 4.14
CA TRP A 171 -33.73 28.15 3.81
C TRP A 171 -33.94 28.46 2.31
N ASP A 172 -33.49 27.57 1.42
CA ASP A 172 -33.70 27.72 -0.03
C ASP A 172 -35.21 27.69 -0.39
N ALA A 173 -35.99 26.86 0.29
CA ALA A 173 -37.43 26.76 0.07
C ALA A 173 -38.19 28.03 0.53
N GLU A 174 -37.73 28.68 1.59
CA GLU A 174 -38.33 29.91 2.13
C GLU A 174 -37.99 31.15 1.28
N GLU A 175 -36.76 31.28 0.79
CA GLU A 175 -36.39 32.38 -0.13
C GLU A 175 -37.11 32.29 -1.48
N THR A 176 -37.32 31.08 -2.01
CA THR A 176 -37.98 30.87 -3.32
C THR A 176 -39.50 31.15 -3.27
N CYS A 177 -40.10 31.27 -2.09
CA CYS A 177 -41.54 31.54 -1.90
C CYS A 177 -41.88 33.01 -1.61
N SER A 178 -40.91 33.92 -1.73
CA SER A 178 -41.03 35.34 -1.33
C SER A 178 -41.70 36.29 -2.36
N ASP A 179 -42.68 35.79 -3.14
CA ASP A 179 -43.71 36.64 -3.78
C ASP A 179 -44.91 36.89 -2.84
N VAL A 180 -44.86 36.40 -1.60
CA VAL A 180 -45.85 36.70 -0.56
C VAL A 180 -45.29 37.81 0.34
N SER A 181 -45.84 39.00 0.21
CA SER A 181 -45.61 40.13 1.13
C SER A 181 -46.11 39.76 2.53
N VAL A 182 -45.26 39.09 3.33
CA VAL A 182 -45.49 38.83 4.75
C VAL A 182 -44.94 40.02 5.52
N GLU A 183 -45.83 40.77 6.19
CA GLU A 183 -45.42 41.79 7.15
C GLU A 183 -44.59 41.13 8.27
N PRO A 184 -43.44 41.71 8.66
CA PRO A 184 -42.57 41.11 9.66
C PRO A 184 -43.31 41.01 11.00
N GLN A 185 -43.66 39.78 11.40
CA GLN A 185 -44.06 39.52 12.78
C GLN A 185 -42.79 39.44 13.63
N GLU A 186 -42.72 40.30 14.65
CA GLU A 186 -41.74 40.24 15.72
C GLU A 186 -41.95 38.93 16.51
N SER A 187 -41.27 37.85 16.11
CA SER A 187 -41.15 36.64 16.92
C SER A 187 -39.94 36.78 17.84
N ASP A 188 -40.17 36.61 19.14
CA ASP A 188 -39.15 36.57 20.19
C ASP A 188 -38.06 35.54 19.84
N GLY A 189 -36.90 36.05 19.39
CA GLY A 189 -35.86 35.28 18.71
C GLY A 189 -35.03 34.36 19.62
N GLU A 190 -35.06 33.07 19.32
CA GLU A 190 -33.79 32.34 19.19
C GLU A 190 -33.12 32.86 17.92
N GLU A 191 -31.96 33.51 18.05
CA GLU A 191 -31.15 33.95 16.92
C GLU A 191 -30.83 32.72 16.06
N LEU A 192 -31.53 32.54 14.93
CA LEU A 192 -31.02 31.73 13.84
C LEU A 192 -29.64 32.30 13.50
N GLY A 193 -28.61 31.47 13.67
CA GLY A 193 -27.23 31.83 13.34
C GLY A 193 -27.16 32.41 11.94
N THR A 194 -26.28 33.37 11.71
CA THR A 194 -26.17 34.00 10.41
C THR A 194 -25.75 32.97 9.35
N LEU A 195 -26.06 33.21 8.07
CA LEU A 195 -25.56 32.38 6.96
C LEU A 195 -24.04 32.15 7.04
N GLN A 196 -23.32 33.14 7.58
CA GLN A 196 -21.88 33.05 7.82
C GLN A 196 -21.53 32.01 8.89
N ASP A 197 -22.26 31.96 10.00
CA ASP A 197 -22.07 30.96 11.06
C ASP A 197 -22.34 29.55 10.54
N TRP A 198 -23.42 29.36 9.77
CA TRP A 198 -23.73 28.08 9.11
C TRP A 198 -22.61 27.62 8.17
N VAL A 199 -22.06 28.53 7.36
CA VAL A 199 -20.93 28.20 6.46
C VAL A 199 -19.69 27.78 7.24
N PHE A 200 -19.38 28.43 8.37
CA PHE A 200 -18.25 28.04 9.20
C PHE A 200 -18.45 26.67 9.86
N ASP A 201 -19.64 26.41 10.38
CA ASP A 201 -19.99 25.12 10.98
C ASP A 201 -19.89 23.98 9.95
N ALA A 202 -20.38 24.21 8.73
CA ALA A 202 -20.27 23.23 7.63
C ALA A 202 -18.80 22.95 7.24
N ILE A 203 -17.94 23.97 7.23
CA ILE A 203 -16.50 23.82 6.93
C ILE A 203 -15.78 23.03 8.03
N GLU A 204 -15.99 23.39 9.31
CA GLU A 204 -15.37 22.71 10.44
C GLU A 204 -15.82 21.24 10.54
N LEU A 205 -17.09 20.99 10.25
CA LEU A 205 -17.65 19.65 10.22
C LEU A 205 -17.05 18.81 9.09
N GLY A 206 -16.97 19.37 7.88
CA GLY A 206 -16.33 18.71 6.74
C GLY A 206 -14.86 18.36 7.01
N TYR A 207 -14.11 19.29 7.59
CA TYR A 207 -12.72 19.05 8.01
C TYR A 207 -12.61 17.93 9.04
N SER A 208 -13.49 17.92 10.05
CA SER A 208 -13.49 16.93 11.12
C SER A 208 -13.83 15.53 10.61
N ILE A 209 -14.78 15.41 9.68
CA ILE A 209 -15.12 14.15 9.00
C ILE A 209 -13.91 13.65 8.20
N GLY A 210 -13.32 14.50 7.35
CA GLY A 210 -12.18 14.14 6.52
C GLY A 210 -10.97 13.68 7.33
N ARG A 211 -10.70 14.34 8.46
CA ARG A 211 -9.61 13.96 9.38
C ARG A 211 -9.85 12.59 10.01
N ASN A 212 -11.04 12.36 10.58
CA ASN A 212 -11.35 11.09 11.25
C ASN A 212 -11.40 9.93 10.25
N PHE A 213 -11.87 10.17 9.02
CA PHE A 213 -11.82 9.18 7.95
C PHE A 213 -10.38 8.83 7.57
N SER A 214 -9.54 9.85 7.37
CA SER A 214 -8.12 9.65 7.04
C SER A 214 -7.40 8.85 8.13
N GLU A 215 -7.69 9.13 9.40
CA GLU A 215 -7.12 8.39 10.54
C GLU A 215 -7.59 6.93 10.55
N TYR A 216 -8.90 6.70 10.34
CA TYR A 216 -9.45 5.35 10.23
C TYR A 216 -8.85 4.56 9.06
N ALA A 217 -8.78 5.15 7.87
CA ALA A 217 -8.22 4.52 6.68
C ALA A 217 -6.72 4.22 6.87
N PHE A 218 -5.95 5.17 7.42
CA PHE A 218 -4.53 4.95 7.71
C PHE A 218 -4.31 3.76 8.64
N LYS A 219 -5.05 3.71 9.75
CA LYS A 219 -4.92 2.67 10.78
C LYS A 219 -5.32 1.28 10.26
N ASN A 220 -6.35 1.19 9.42
CA ASN A 220 -6.88 -0.11 8.99
C ASN A 220 -6.32 -0.61 7.66
N GLU A 221 -5.87 0.28 6.77
CA GLU A 221 -5.38 -0.10 5.44
C GLU A 221 -3.86 0.00 5.32
N ILE A 222 -3.26 1.07 5.83
CA ILE A 222 -1.84 1.38 5.61
C ILE A 222 -0.96 0.79 6.71
N GLU A 223 -1.33 0.95 7.98
CA GLU A 223 -0.54 0.49 9.12
C GLU A 223 -0.28 -1.02 9.11
N PRO A 224 -1.24 -1.91 8.80
CA PRO A 224 -0.98 -3.35 8.71
C PRO A 224 0.06 -3.69 7.65
N LEU A 225 0.04 -3.00 6.50
CA LEU A 225 1.01 -3.17 5.42
C LEU A 225 2.40 -2.69 5.85
N ALA A 226 2.48 -1.55 6.55
CA ALA A 226 3.73 -1.04 7.09
C ALA A 226 4.36 -2.03 8.09
N LEU A 227 3.56 -2.61 8.99
CA LEU A 227 4.01 -3.63 9.93
C LEU A 227 4.52 -4.90 9.24
N LEU A 228 3.88 -5.32 8.13
CA LEU A 228 4.39 -6.41 7.30
C LEU A 228 5.76 -6.08 6.69
N GLY A 229 5.95 -4.84 6.22
CA GLY A 229 7.24 -4.35 5.73
C GLY A 229 8.34 -4.44 6.78
N VAL A 230 8.07 -3.96 8.00
CA VAL A 230 9.01 -4.02 9.14
C VAL A 230 9.37 -5.48 9.47
N LYS A 231 8.38 -6.38 9.51
CA LYS A 231 8.61 -7.81 9.75
C LYS A 231 9.47 -8.45 8.65
N ALA A 232 9.20 -8.12 7.38
CA ALA A 232 9.97 -8.63 6.25
C ALA A 232 11.44 -8.18 6.31
N GLU A 233 11.70 -6.91 6.65
CA GLU A 233 13.05 -6.39 6.82
C GLU A 233 13.78 -7.07 7.98
N ALA A 234 13.12 -7.27 9.12
CA ALA A 234 13.68 -7.98 10.26
C ALA A 234 14.06 -9.43 9.91
N ILE A 235 13.21 -10.14 9.14
CA ILE A 235 13.50 -11.49 8.65
C ILE A 235 14.70 -11.48 7.70
N LYS A 236 14.76 -10.50 6.78
CA LYS A 236 15.88 -10.34 5.85
C LYS A 236 17.20 -10.15 6.61
N LYS A 237 17.25 -9.23 7.58
CA LYS A 237 18.42 -9.01 8.44
C LYS A 237 18.85 -10.27 9.18
N LYS A 238 17.91 -11.03 9.76
CA LYS A 238 18.21 -12.32 10.42
C LYS A 238 18.83 -13.34 9.45
N ARG A 239 18.32 -13.42 8.22
CA ARG A 239 18.86 -14.31 7.18
C ARG A 239 20.26 -13.89 6.74
N GLU A 240 20.52 -12.59 6.62
CA GLU A 240 21.85 -12.06 6.28
C GLU A 240 22.88 -12.39 7.37
N VAL A 241 22.52 -12.23 8.65
CA VAL A 241 23.38 -12.61 9.78
C VAL A 241 23.66 -14.13 9.75
N ALA A 242 22.62 -14.96 9.66
CA ALA A 242 22.79 -16.42 9.63
C ALA A 242 23.58 -16.90 8.39
N ALA A 243 23.39 -16.26 7.24
CA ALA A 243 24.18 -16.53 6.03
C ALA A 243 25.65 -16.13 6.22
N GLY A 244 25.91 -15.00 6.89
CA GLY A 244 27.25 -14.55 7.26
C GLY A 244 27.96 -15.54 8.19
N GLU A 245 27.26 -16.04 9.22
CA GLU A 245 27.77 -17.06 10.15
C GLU A 245 28.12 -18.36 9.42
N LYS A 246 27.19 -18.90 8.62
CA LYS A 246 27.41 -20.12 7.83
C LYS A 246 28.58 -19.97 6.85
N SER A 247 28.72 -18.79 6.22
CA SER A 247 29.85 -18.49 5.35
C SER A 247 31.18 -18.48 6.11
N ARG A 248 31.19 -17.95 7.34
CA ARG A 248 32.37 -17.95 8.22
C ARG A 248 32.75 -19.37 8.62
N GLU A 249 31.80 -20.18 9.08
CA GLU A 249 32.02 -21.59 9.44
C GLU A 249 32.58 -22.43 8.28
N GLN A 250 32.07 -22.21 7.06
CA GLN A 250 32.60 -22.88 5.88
C GLN A 250 34.04 -22.45 5.56
N ARG A 251 34.36 -21.16 5.72
CA ARG A 251 35.74 -20.66 5.55
C ARG A 251 36.67 -21.28 6.59
N ASP A 252 36.23 -21.38 7.84
CA ASP A 252 36.96 -22.06 8.93
C ASP A 252 37.20 -23.54 8.65
N SER A 253 36.16 -24.23 8.18
CA SER A 253 36.26 -25.65 7.81
C SER A 253 37.29 -25.87 6.71
N ARG A 254 37.29 -25.02 5.66
CA ARG A 254 38.31 -25.08 4.58
C ARG A 254 39.72 -24.83 5.11
N ARG A 255 39.90 -23.82 5.98
CA ARG A 255 41.21 -23.51 6.60
C ARG A 255 41.74 -24.70 7.40
N SER A 256 40.88 -25.28 8.25
CA SER A 256 41.22 -26.43 9.08
C SER A 256 41.60 -27.64 8.24
N GLU A 257 40.78 -27.97 7.22
CA GLU A 257 41.01 -29.12 6.35
C GLU A 257 42.29 -28.96 5.52
N LEU A 258 42.52 -27.78 4.95
CA LEU A 258 43.75 -27.47 4.22
C LEU A 258 44.98 -27.68 5.10
N LEU A 259 44.96 -27.16 6.33
CA LEU A 259 46.07 -27.30 7.26
C LEU A 259 46.29 -28.77 7.68
N ASN A 260 45.21 -29.52 7.95
CA ASN A 260 45.28 -30.95 8.23
C ASN A 260 45.98 -31.71 7.08
N LYS A 261 45.65 -31.39 5.82
CA LYS A 261 46.26 -32.03 4.65
C LYS A 261 47.71 -31.64 4.45
N MET A 262 48.06 -30.38 4.69
CA MET A 262 49.45 -29.93 4.67
C MET A 262 50.30 -30.67 5.71
N GLU A 263 49.81 -30.80 6.95
CA GLU A 263 50.49 -31.56 8.01
C GLU A 263 50.66 -33.04 7.63
N ALA A 264 49.61 -33.68 7.10
CA ALA A 264 49.68 -35.06 6.66
C ALA A 264 50.69 -35.27 5.51
N LEU A 265 50.84 -34.30 4.60
CA LEU A 265 51.87 -34.35 3.56
C LEU A 265 53.28 -34.22 4.15
N VAL A 266 53.49 -33.32 5.11
CA VAL A 266 54.79 -33.14 5.78
C VAL A 266 55.17 -34.36 6.60
N SER A 267 54.22 -34.96 7.35
CA SER A 267 54.47 -36.19 8.09
C SER A 267 54.86 -37.37 7.18
N ARG A 268 54.28 -37.45 5.97
CA ARG A 268 54.64 -38.47 4.97
C ARG A 268 55.98 -38.23 4.30
N SER A 269 56.35 -36.97 4.07
CA SER A 269 57.58 -36.58 3.37
C SER A 269 58.13 -35.26 3.92
N PRO A 270 58.94 -35.27 4.99
CA PRO A 270 59.39 -34.06 5.66
C PRO A 270 60.12 -33.05 4.77
N ASP A 271 60.83 -33.51 3.74
CA ASP A 271 61.57 -32.64 2.81
C ASP A 271 60.67 -31.75 1.95
N ILE A 272 59.36 -32.03 1.87
CA ILE A 272 58.42 -31.24 1.06
C ILE A 272 58.28 -29.80 1.56
N VAL A 273 58.60 -29.55 2.84
CA VAL A 273 58.57 -28.21 3.45
C VAL A 273 59.49 -27.24 2.71
N ARG A 274 60.57 -27.73 2.09
CA ARG A 274 61.55 -26.91 1.36
C ARG A 274 60.96 -26.22 0.12
N PHE A 275 59.84 -26.70 -0.41
CA PHE A 275 59.15 -26.07 -1.55
C PHE A 275 58.32 -24.84 -1.15
N GLY A 276 58.19 -24.57 0.15
CA GLY A 276 57.47 -23.42 0.68
C GLY A 276 55.96 -23.63 0.84
N PRO A 277 55.30 -22.72 1.58
CA PRO A 277 53.91 -22.89 1.99
C PRO A 277 52.91 -22.89 0.85
N GLU A 278 53.12 -22.04 -0.16
CA GLU A 278 52.21 -21.93 -1.31
C GLU A 278 52.18 -23.22 -2.15
N GLN A 279 53.36 -23.80 -2.41
CA GLN A 279 53.46 -25.02 -3.21
C GLN A 279 52.93 -26.23 -2.45
N LEU A 280 53.20 -26.32 -1.15
CA LEU A 280 52.63 -27.37 -0.31
C LEU A 280 51.09 -27.30 -0.26
N ALA A 281 50.53 -26.10 -0.12
CA ALA A 281 49.09 -25.91 -0.04
C ALA A 281 48.38 -26.23 -1.37
N LYS A 282 49.01 -26.01 -2.52
CA LYS A 282 48.47 -26.43 -3.82
C LYS A 282 48.32 -27.95 -3.91
N VAL A 283 49.33 -28.69 -3.45
CA VAL A 283 49.25 -30.17 -3.42
C VAL A 283 48.22 -30.63 -2.39
N ALA A 284 48.21 -30.01 -1.19
CA ALA A 284 47.22 -30.31 -0.16
C ALA A 284 45.77 -30.02 -0.61
N LEU A 285 45.56 -28.97 -1.40
CA LEU A 285 44.26 -28.61 -1.95
C LEU A 285 43.69 -29.71 -2.85
N GLU A 286 44.52 -30.36 -3.67
CA GLU A 286 44.07 -31.46 -4.52
C GLU A 286 43.52 -32.61 -3.66
N ASP A 287 44.23 -32.98 -2.59
CA ASP A 287 43.75 -33.95 -1.60
C ASP A 287 42.45 -33.49 -0.91
N CYS A 288 42.33 -32.20 -0.55
CA CYS A 288 41.11 -31.64 0.05
C CYS A 288 39.90 -31.72 -0.90
N ILE A 289 40.07 -31.38 -2.18
CA ILE A 289 38.99 -31.40 -3.18
C ILE A 289 38.53 -32.83 -3.43
N ASN A 290 39.45 -33.79 -3.45
CA ASN A 290 39.13 -35.19 -3.66
C ASN A 290 38.37 -35.78 -2.47
N ASP A 291 38.79 -35.46 -1.25
CA ASP A 291 38.17 -35.98 -0.03
C ASP A 291 36.82 -35.31 0.30
N ASN A 292 36.72 -34.00 0.05
CA ASN A 292 35.53 -33.23 0.38
C ASN A 292 35.14 -32.25 -0.75
N PRO A 293 34.68 -32.76 -1.90
CA PRO A 293 34.35 -31.93 -3.05
C PRO A 293 33.21 -30.95 -2.75
N GLY A 294 32.33 -31.25 -1.79
CA GLY A 294 31.23 -30.40 -1.36
C GLY A 294 31.71 -29.09 -0.71
N LEU A 295 32.64 -29.18 0.23
CA LEU A 295 33.19 -28.02 0.95
C LEU A 295 34.01 -27.10 0.03
N TRP A 296 34.68 -27.68 -0.97
CA TRP A 296 35.55 -26.98 -1.92
C TRP A 296 34.90 -26.62 -3.26
N ARG A 297 33.59 -26.83 -3.43
CA ARG A 297 32.86 -26.33 -4.62
C ARG A 297 33.09 -24.83 -4.84
N GLN A 298 33.21 -24.08 -3.74
CA GLN A 298 33.53 -22.66 -3.69
C GLN A 298 34.83 -22.46 -2.89
N GLY A 299 35.65 -21.46 -3.27
CA GLY A 299 36.86 -21.10 -2.52
C GLY A 299 38.15 -21.80 -2.93
N LYS A 300 38.13 -22.78 -3.85
CA LYS A 300 39.37 -23.43 -4.37
C LYS A 300 40.39 -22.45 -4.99
N GLY A 301 39.94 -21.30 -5.49
CA GLY A 301 40.82 -20.24 -6.02
C GLY A 301 41.43 -19.34 -4.95
N GLN A 302 41.04 -19.48 -3.68
CA GLN A 302 41.41 -18.59 -2.58
C GLN A 302 42.46 -19.19 -1.64
N VAL A 303 43.16 -20.24 -2.05
CA VAL A 303 44.14 -20.94 -1.17
C VAL A 303 45.19 -20.00 -0.59
N ASN A 304 45.69 -19.05 -1.39
CA ASN A 304 46.66 -18.06 -0.92
C ASN A 304 46.06 -17.11 0.14
N GLU A 305 44.76 -16.81 0.05
CA GLU A 305 44.06 -16.01 1.08
C GLU A 305 43.96 -16.80 2.38
N TYR A 306 43.52 -18.07 2.31
CA TYR A 306 43.41 -18.95 3.48
C TYR A 306 44.75 -19.13 4.18
N LEU A 307 45.84 -19.35 3.42
CA LEU A 307 47.18 -19.40 3.97
C LEU A 307 47.61 -18.08 4.62
N GLY A 308 47.31 -16.95 3.95
CA GLY A 308 47.61 -15.62 4.47
C GLY A 308 46.93 -15.37 5.81
N GLU A 309 45.65 -15.72 5.91
CA GLU A 309 44.84 -15.62 7.13
C GLU A 309 45.40 -16.49 8.25
N ILE A 310 45.67 -17.78 7.96
CA ILE A 310 46.23 -18.71 8.95
C ILE A 310 47.59 -18.20 9.46
N ARG A 311 48.45 -17.71 8.57
CA ARG A 311 49.77 -17.18 8.95
C ARG A 311 49.67 -15.94 9.82
N ARG A 312 48.78 -14.99 9.48
CA ARG A 312 48.59 -13.74 10.24
C ARG A 312 47.83 -13.95 11.55
N GLY A 313 46.99 -14.97 11.64
CA GLY A 313 46.04 -15.13 12.74
C GLY A 313 44.92 -14.09 12.66
N ASP A 314 44.41 -13.83 11.45
CA ASP A 314 43.34 -12.85 11.20
C ASP A 314 42.06 -13.18 12.00
N GLU A 315 41.18 -12.19 12.16
CA GLU A 315 39.95 -12.33 12.94
C GLU A 315 39.10 -13.53 12.48
N GLY A 316 38.83 -14.46 13.41
CA GLY A 316 38.13 -15.71 13.15
C GLY A 316 39.02 -16.90 12.79
N VAL A 317 40.32 -16.75 12.64
CA VAL A 317 41.25 -17.89 12.63
C VAL A 317 41.46 -18.35 14.07
N LEU A 318 41.28 -19.64 14.32
CA LEU A 318 41.54 -20.19 15.66
C LEU A 318 43.05 -20.11 15.98
N PRO A 319 43.46 -19.62 17.17
CA PRO A 319 44.88 -19.45 17.53
C PRO A 319 45.73 -20.71 17.35
N GLU A 320 45.14 -21.90 17.49
CA GLU A 320 45.80 -23.18 17.23
C GLU A 320 46.21 -23.37 15.77
N MET A 321 45.45 -22.84 14.80
CA MET A 321 45.79 -22.98 13.37
C MET A 321 47.08 -22.23 13.04
N GLN A 322 47.25 -21.03 13.60
CA GLN A 322 48.47 -20.26 13.42
C GLN A 322 49.68 -20.97 14.02
N LYS A 323 49.54 -21.52 15.24
CA LYS A 323 50.60 -22.30 15.90
C LYS A 323 50.99 -23.52 15.08
N ARG A 324 50.00 -24.24 14.56
CA ARG A 324 50.19 -25.40 13.68
C ARG A 324 50.92 -25.03 12.39
N TYR A 325 50.53 -23.94 11.74
CA TYR A 325 51.23 -23.42 10.57
C TYR A 325 52.69 -23.06 10.89
N GLN A 326 52.93 -22.37 12.01
CA GLN A 326 54.29 -22.02 12.46
C GLN A 326 55.12 -23.25 12.84
N ALA A 327 54.50 -24.35 13.29
CA ALA A 327 55.20 -25.60 13.54
C ALA A 327 55.73 -26.24 12.24
N ILE A 328 55.03 -26.05 11.11
CA ILE A 328 55.44 -26.57 9.80
C ILE A 328 56.57 -25.72 9.19
N PHE A 329 56.43 -24.39 9.23
CA PHE A 329 57.30 -23.48 8.45
C PHE A 329 58.22 -22.59 9.29
N GLY A 330 58.11 -22.64 10.62
CA GLY A 330 58.76 -21.69 11.52
C GLY A 330 58.09 -20.31 11.55
N SER A 331 58.58 -19.44 12.42
CA SER A 331 58.21 -18.02 12.41
C SER A 331 59.07 -17.28 11.36
N GLU A 332 58.48 -16.91 10.22
CA GLU A 332 59.13 -15.93 9.33
C GLU A 332 59.27 -14.59 10.07
N PRO A 333 60.40 -13.88 9.97
CA PRO A 333 60.52 -12.54 10.51
C PRO A 333 59.51 -11.60 9.81
N PRO A 334 58.90 -10.65 10.53
CA PRO A 334 57.89 -9.75 9.97
C PRO A 334 58.44 -9.01 8.74
N LYS A 335 57.64 -8.94 7.68
CA LYS A 335 57.96 -8.20 6.45
C LYS A 335 58.12 -6.71 6.78
N GLY A 336 59.35 -6.30 7.07
CA GLY A 336 59.72 -4.91 7.38
C GLY A 336 61.21 -4.57 7.31
N PHE A 337 62.06 -5.51 6.89
CA PHE A 337 63.47 -5.24 6.60
C PHE A 337 63.84 -5.84 5.23
N ARG A 338 63.64 -5.05 4.18
CA ARG A 338 64.42 -5.11 2.94
C ARG A 338 64.65 -3.70 2.45
#